data_AF-A0A482ZZ05-F1
#
_entry.id   AF-A0A482ZZ05-F1
#
_cell.length_a   1.000
_cell.length_b   1.000
_cell.length_c   1.000
_cell.angle_alpha   90.00
_cell.angle_beta   90.00
_cell.angle_gamma   90.00
#
_symmetry.space_group_name_H-M   'P 1'
#
loop_
_entity.id
_entity.type
_entity.pdbx_description
1 polymer ?
#
loop_
_entity_poly.entity_id
_entity_poly.type
_entity_poly.pdbx_seq_one_letter_code
_entity_poly.pdbx_strand_id
1 'polypeptide(L)'
;MLKATMADMRKSVDFFQTDEVISIINGRKKTELGYFVPSYFKADFLKFLNTLKKKKRLENAKRAAHAQQLDPISEGAVGDGIE
;
A
#
# COMPACT_ATOMS: atom_id res chain seq x y z
N MET A 1 1.21 17.67 -11.39
CA MET A 1 1.97 16.84 -10.42
C MET A 1 3.31 17.50 -10.19
N LEU A 2 3.45 18.12 -9.03
CA LEU A 2 4.62 18.91 -8.66
C LEU A 2 5.73 17.98 -8.13
N LYS A 3 7.00 18.29 -8.40
CA LYS A 3 8.14 17.58 -7.83
C LYS A 3 8.83 18.47 -6.82
N ALA A 4 9.15 17.94 -5.65
CA ALA A 4 9.83 18.70 -4.62
C ALA A 4 10.82 17.88 -3.83
N THR A 5 11.86 18.54 -3.35
CA THR A 5 12.85 17.95 -2.47
C THR A 5 12.46 18.15 -1.01
N MET A 6 13.05 17.35 -0.12
CA MET A 6 12.93 17.56 1.32
C MET A 6 13.42 18.94 1.77
N ALA A 7 14.31 19.58 1.01
CA ALA A 7 14.78 20.93 1.32
C ALA A 7 13.70 21.98 1.01
N ASP A 8 12.93 21.80 -0.06
CA ASP A 8 11.84 22.70 -0.44
C ASP A 8 10.71 22.66 0.60
N MET A 9 10.40 21.46 1.10
CA MET A 9 9.41 21.25 2.16
C MET A 9 9.77 21.92 3.49
N ARG A 10 11.05 22.19 3.77
CA ARG A 10 11.50 22.86 5.00
C ARG A 10 11.42 24.38 4.92
N LYS A 11 11.37 24.95 3.71
CA LYS A 11 11.53 26.40 3.50
C LYS A 11 10.26 27.19 3.73
N SER A 12 9.09 26.59 3.55
CA SER A 12 7.82 27.29 3.75
C SER A 12 6.70 26.33 4.12
N VAL A 13 5.84 26.80 5.02
CA VAL A 13 4.58 26.14 5.39
C VAL A 13 3.57 26.21 4.24
N ASP A 14 3.66 27.23 3.39
CA ASP A 14 2.80 27.43 2.22
C ASP A 14 3.05 26.41 1.13
N PHE A 15 4.21 25.74 1.16
CA PHE A 15 4.53 24.65 0.25
C PHE A 15 3.46 23.54 0.24
N PHE A 16 2.78 23.34 1.38
CA PHE A 16 1.72 22.34 1.52
C PHE A 16 0.32 22.86 1.16
N GLN A 17 0.18 24.16 0.88
CA GLN A 17 -1.06 24.78 0.42
C GLN A 17 -1.14 24.67 -1.11
N THR A 18 -1.37 23.46 -1.60
CA THR A 18 -1.44 23.19 -3.04
C THR A 18 -2.64 22.33 -3.39
N ASP A 19 -3.17 22.59 -4.58
CA ASP A 19 -4.21 21.81 -5.22
C ASP A 19 -3.65 20.64 -6.04
N GLU A 20 -2.37 20.28 -5.86
CA GLU A 20 -1.76 19.14 -6.55
C GLU A 20 -1.13 18.13 -5.59
N VAL A 21 -1.13 16.86 -6.01
CA VAL A 21 -0.27 15.83 -5.40
C VAL A 21 1.19 16.15 -5.73
N ILE A 22 2.04 16.08 -4.71
CA ILE A 22 3.47 16.39 -4.81
C ILE A 22 4.26 15.07 -4.75
N SER A 23 5.11 14.81 -5.74
CA SER A 23 6.12 13.76 -5.68
C SER A 23 7.35 14.26 -4.93
N ILE A 24 7.68 13.56 -3.85
CA ILE A 24 8.81 13.86 -2.98
C ILE A 24 10.02 13.11 -3.52
N ILE A 25 11.06 13.83 -3.89
CA ILE A 25 12.30 13.29 -4.44
C ILE A 25 13.49 13.54 -3.52
N ASN A 26 14.41 12.59 -3.49
CA ASN A 26 15.71 12.80 -2.87
C ASN A 26 16.59 13.62 -3.83
N GLY A 27 16.83 14.89 -3.51
CA GLY A 27 17.62 15.80 -4.36
C GLY A 27 19.06 15.32 -4.63
N ARG A 28 19.63 14.47 -3.77
CA ARG A 28 21.01 13.95 -3.92
C ARG A 28 21.07 12.65 -4.70
N LYS A 29 20.17 11.71 -4.40
CA LYS A 29 20.15 10.37 -5.01
C LYS A 29 19.26 10.27 -6.25
N LYS A 30 18.48 11.32 -6.56
CA LYS A 30 17.44 11.34 -7.62
C LYS A 30 16.44 10.18 -7.52
N THR A 31 16.25 9.63 -6.32
CA THR A 31 15.29 8.56 -6.05
C THR A 31 13.98 9.16 -5.55
N GLU A 32 12.85 8.63 -6.02
CA GLU A 32 11.53 8.97 -5.50
C GLU A 32 11.36 8.40 -4.09
N LEU A 33 10.86 9.21 -3.17
CA LEU A 33 10.64 8.85 -1.77
C LEU A 33 9.16 8.56 -1.48
N GLY A 34 8.25 9.25 -2.18
CA GLY A 34 6.82 9.07 -2.01
C GLY A 34 6.03 10.27 -2.47
N TYR A 35 4.81 10.40 -1.95
CA TYR A 35 3.88 11.45 -2.35
C TYR A 35 3.27 12.15 -1.13
N PHE A 36 3.09 13.47 -1.24
CA PHE A 36 2.22 14.23 -0.37
C PHE A 36 0.86 14.40 -1.05
N VAL A 37 -0.20 14.09 -0.31
CA VAL A 37 -1.59 14.23 -0.77
C VAL A 37 -2.25 15.37 0.02
N PRO A 38 -2.69 16.45 -0.65
CA PRO A 38 -3.40 17.54 0.00
C PRO A 38 -4.62 17.10 0.81
N SER A 39 -4.92 17.85 1.87
CA SER A 39 -5.98 17.51 2.83
C SER A 39 -7.37 17.46 2.23
N TYR A 40 -7.66 18.25 1.20
CA TYR A 40 -8.97 18.27 0.55
C TYR A 40 -9.27 16.95 -0.20
N PHE A 41 -8.25 16.21 -0.63
CA PHE A 41 -8.41 14.86 -1.20
C PHE A 41 -8.68 13.77 -0.16
N LYS A 42 -8.66 14.09 1.14
CA LYS A 42 -8.72 13.09 2.22
C LYS A 42 -9.86 12.09 2.05
N ALA A 43 -11.07 12.56 1.74
CA ALA A 43 -12.24 11.69 1.61
C ALA A 43 -12.07 10.68 0.46
N ASP A 44 -11.72 11.16 -0.73
CA ASP A 44 -11.53 10.33 -1.92
C ASP A 44 -10.34 9.38 -1.76
N PHE A 45 -9.24 9.88 -1.19
CA PHE A 45 -8.04 9.09 -0.95
C PHE A 45 -8.30 7.94 0.05
N LEU A 46 -9.04 8.18 1.13
CA LEU A 46 -9.41 7.12 2.08
C LEU A 46 -10.35 6.09 1.45
N LYS A 47 -11.29 6.52 0.60
CA LYS A 47 -12.17 5.60 -0.15
C LYS A 47 -11.36 4.73 -1.11
N PHE A 48 -10.40 5.33 -1.82
CA PHE A 48 -9.47 4.63 -2.69
C PHE A 48 -8.61 3.61 -1.92
N LEU A 49 -7.99 4.00 -0.80
CA LEU A 49 -7.19 3.11 0.04
C LEU A 49 -8.00 1.91 0.56
N ASN A 50 -9.24 2.12 0.97
CA ASN A 50 -10.13 1.05 1.39
C ASN A 50 -10.43 0.06 0.25
N THR A 51 -10.60 0.57 -0.96
CA THR A 51 -10.84 -0.25 -2.15
C THR A 51 -9.62 -1.12 -2.47
N LEU A 52 -8.41 -0.52 -2.43
CA LEU A 52 -7.16 -1.27 -2.59
C LEU A 52 -6.98 -2.34 -1.53
N LYS A 53 -7.29 -2.04 -0.26
CA LYS A 53 -7.19 -3.01 0.84
C LYS A 53 -8.14 -4.19 0.62
N LYS A 54 -9.39 -3.93 0.23
CA LYS A 54 -10.37 -4.99 -0.09
C LYS A 54 -9.89 -5.86 -1.25
N LYS A 55 -9.38 -5.25 -2.32
CA LYS A 55 -8.85 -5.98 -3.48
C LYS A 55 -7.68 -6.89 -3.09
N LYS A 56 -6.70 -6.39 -2.34
CA LYS A 56 -5.56 -7.20 -1.85
C LYS A 56 -6.02 -8.37 -0.98
N ARG A 57 -6.98 -8.15 -0.07
CA ARG A 57 -7.54 -9.23 0.76
C ARG A 57 -8.20 -10.31 -0.09
N LEU A 58 -8.98 -9.91 -1.10
CA LEU A 58 -9.63 -10.85 -2.01
C LEU A 58 -8.60 -11.66 -2.82
N GLU A 59 -7.57 -11.01 -3.36
CA GLU A 59 -6.50 -11.70 -4.09
C GLU A 59 -5.76 -12.71 -3.22
N ASN A 60 -5.45 -12.34 -1.97
CA ASN A 60 -4.83 -13.26 -1.02
C ASN A 60 -5.72 -14.45 -0.68
N ALA A 61 -7.03 -14.23 -0.48
CA ALA A 61 -7.98 -15.31 -0.22
C ALA A 61 -8.09 -16.27 -1.42
N LYS A 62 -8.10 -15.74 -2.65
CA LYS A 62 -8.08 -16.58 -3.86
C LYS A 62 -6.82 -17.43 -3.96
N ARG A 63 -5.65 -16.85 -3.65
CA ARG A 63 -4.39 -17.61 -3.62
C ARG A 63 -4.41 -18.71 -2.56
N ALA A 64 -4.91 -18.44 -1.37
CA ALA A 64 -5.02 -19.43 -0.31
C ALA A 64 -5.97 -20.57 -0.67
N ALA A 65 -7.16 -20.25 -1.20
CA ALA A 65 -8.12 -21.26 -1.66
C ALA A 65 -7.55 -22.15 -2.78
N HIS A 66 -6.82 -21.55 -3.74
CA HIS A 66 -6.16 -22.31 -4.79
C HIS A 66 -5.05 -23.23 -4.23
N ALA A 67 -4.28 -22.76 -3.25
CA ALA A 67 -3.30 -23.61 -2.57
C ALA A 67 -3.96 -24.77 -1.81
N GLN A 68 -5.07 -24.53 -1.11
CA GLN A 68 -5.86 -25.58 -0.45
C GLN A 68 -6.46 -26.60 -1.42
N GLN A 69 -6.85 -26.17 -2.62
CA GLN A 69 -7.33 -27.10 -3.65
C GLN A 69 -6.22 -27.99 -4.22
N LEU A 70 -4.98 -27.49 -4.25
CA LEU A 70 -3.79 -28.25 -4.69
C LEU A 70 -3.22 -29.15 -3.59
N ASP A 71 -3.60 -28.91 -2.33
CA ASP A 71 -3.28 -29.75 -1.17
C ASP A 71 -4.59 -30.26 -0.56
N PRO A 72 -5.29 -31.20 -1.22
CA PRO A 72 -6.46 -31.82 -0.61
C PRO A 72 -5.97 -32.51 0.66
N ILE A 73 -6.48 -32.05 1.82
CA ILE A 73 -6.34 -32.78 3.07
C ILE A 73 -6.94 -34.17 2.81
N SER A 74 -6.07 -35.14 2.57
CA SER A 74 -6.43 -36.54 2.54
C SER A 74 -7.04 -36.84 3.91
N GLU A 75 -8.35 -37.14 3.95
CA GLU A 75 -9.01 -37.77 5.09
C GLU A 75 -8.33 -39.14 5.33
N GLY A 76 -7.22 -39.14 6.05
CA GLY A 76 -6.38 -40.32 6.15
C GLY A 76 -5.04 -40.07 6.83
N ALA A 77 -5.05 -39.38 7.97
CA ALA A 77 -3.93 -39.40 8.91
C ALA A 77 -4.48 -39.56 10.34
N VAL A 78 -5.30 -40.59 10.53
CA VAL A 78 -5.38 -41.26 11.84
C VAL A 78 -4.26 -42.30 11.82
N GLY A 79 -3.13 -41.95 12.43
CA GLY A 79 -1.93 -42.77 12.49
C GLY A 79 -1.05 -42.27 13.61
N ASP A 80 -1.30 -42.84 14.77
CA ASP A 80 -0.76 -42.59 16.11
C ASP A 80 0.78 -42.48 16.20
N GLY A 81 1.25 -41.78 17.23
CA GLY A 81 2.68 -41.63 17.52
C GLY A 81 3.00 -40.75 18.73
N ILE A 82 2.23 -40.85 19.81
CA ILE A 82 2.76 -40.60 21.16
C ILE A 82 3.16 -41.96 21.72
N GLU A 83 4.47 -42.20 21.84
CA GLU A 83 5.07 -43.03 22.90
C GLU A 83 6.19 -42.22 23.57
#